data_AF-A0A6V6ZG88-F1
#
_entry.id   AF-A0A6V6ZG88-F1
#
_cell.length_a   1.000
_cell.length_b   1.000
_cell.length_c   1.000
_cell.angle_alpha   90.00
_cell.angle_beta   90.00
_cell.angle_gamma   90.00
#
_symmetry.space_group_name_H-M   'P 1'
#
loop_
_entity.id
_entity.type
_entity.pdbx_description
1 polymer ?
#
loop_
_entity_poly.entity_id
_entity_poly.type
_entity_poly.pdbx_seq_one_letter_code
_entity_poly.pdbx_strand_id
1 'polypeptide(L)'
;MREKSLLLKKWAQGLAVAIVALSLHASGASAGVSVDWADLPDPVAQVFEDPYSDLSPEEFDDVLFVVRLRGRLQQDSGTREERQNWQEMLDETEAALAAGGIDIDWLLDQRHVVMERREKAANAGNPVFDGKNITVAGFAIPAPPDAEGRQIAYLVPQRGMCSHMPPPPPNQMIRVRLNSDWTPAYFHEPVRLTGQLNIDPTDHQMVVVDGLMPMRATFMLDADRVETLESREDRLEWSDSAADKLRAAGRRKTGGQTTPD
;
A
#
# COMPACT_ATOMS: atom_id res chain seq x y z
N MET A 1 47.63 -91.99 8.68
CA MET A 1 48.55 -90.90 9.07
C MET A 1 47.70 -89.64 9.14
N ARG A 2 47.07 -89.24 10.27
CA ARG A 2 47.62 -88.72 11.54
C ARG A 2 48.65 -87.62 11.35
N GLU A 3 48.25 -86.37 11.59
CA GLU A 3 48.90 -85.33 12.44
C GLU A 3 48.18 -83.98 12.18
N LYS A 4 47.29 -83.49 13.05
CA LYS A 4 47.51 -82.66 14.26
C LYS A 4 48.16 -81.29 13.98
N SER A 5 47.39 -80.20 14.15
CA SER A 5 47.85 -78.91 14.73
C SER A 5 46.67 -77.92 14.89
N LEU A 6 46.11 -77.77 16.10
CA LEU A 6 46.08 -76.55 16.93
C LEU A 6 45.26 -75.36 16.36
N LEU A 7 44.05 -75.11 16.90
CA LEU A 7 43.75 -74.19 18.02
C LEU A 7 43.85 -72.70 17.64
N LEU A 8 42.70 -72.01 17.57
CA LEU A 8 42.49 -70.64 18.08
C LEU A 8 41.00 -70.27 18.04
N LYS A 9 40.32 -70.42 19.19
CA LYS A 9 39.16 -69.61 19.55
C LYS A 9 39.61 -68.15 19.58
N LYS A 10 38.84 -67.21 18.98
CA LYS A 10 38.51 -65.92 19.63
C LYS A 10 37.69 -64.93 18.76
N TRP A 11 36.66 -64.38 19.40
CA TRP A 11 35.94 -63.10 19.20
C TRP A 11 34.90 -62.97 18.08
N ALA A 12 33.63 -62.93 18.54
CA ALA A 12 32.57 -62.16 17.91
C ALA A 12 32.82 -60.66 18.14
N GLN A 13 32.92 -59.90 17.05
CA GLN A 13 32.68 -58.45 16.95
C GLN A 13 32.14 -58.27 15.52
N GLY A 14 30.87 -57.95 15.27
CA GLY A 14 30.23 -56.72 15.72
C GLY A 14 30.56 -55.61 14.72
N LEU A 15 30.00 -55.65 13.52
CA LEU A 15 30.04 -54.52 12.58
C LEU A 15 28.61 -54.15 12.16
N ALA A 16 27.91 -53.44 13.05
CA ALA A 16 26.77 -52.65 12.66
C ALA A 16 27.33 -51.36 12.04
N VAL A 17 27.33 -51.27 10.71
CA VAL A 17 27.64 -50.03 9.99
C VAL A 17 26.41 -49.13 10.14
N ALA A 18 26.45 -48.23 11.13
CA ALA A 18 25.50 -47.14 11.23
C ALA A 18 25.88 -46.09 10.17
N ILE A 19 25.20 -46.11 9.03
CA ILE A 19 25.24 -45.01 8.06
C ILE A 19 24.44 -43.86 8.67
N VAL A 20 25.13 -42.94 9.34
CA VAL A 20 24.56 -41.64 9.69
C VAL A 20 24.53 -40.81 8.41
N ALA A 21 23.37 -40.78 7.76
CA ALA A 21 23.12 -39.85 6.66
C ALA A 21 23.07 -38.44 7.25
N LEU A 22 24.18 -37.70 7.15
CA LEU A 22 24.23 -36.28 7.48
C LEU A 22 23.48 -35.52 6.38
N SER A 23 22.17 -35.39 6.52
CA SER A 23 21.36 -34.50 5.69
C SER A 23 21.70 -33.06 6.04
N LEU A 24 22.67 -32.48 5.33
CA LEU A 24 22.87 -31.03 5.27
C LEU A 24 21.58 -30.41 4.72
N HIS A 25 20.75 -29.88 5.61
CA HIS A 25 19.70 -28.95 5.21
C HIS A 25 20.41 -27.62 4.94
N ALA A 26 20.75 -27.37 3.68
CA ALA A 26 21.04 -26.02 3.26
C ALA A 26 19.74 -25.21 3.44
N SER A 27 19.67 -24.40 4.49
CA SER A 27 18.66 -23.36 4.62
C SER A 27 18.90 -22.35 3.50
N GLY A 28 18.40 -22.66 2.31
CA GLY A 28 18.34 -21.68 1.24
C GLY A 28 17.41 -20.57 1.69
N ALA A 29 17.93 -19.37 1.88
CA ALA A 29 17.09 -18.18 2.02
C ALA A 29 16.17 -18.16 0.79
N SER A 30 14.87 -18.35 1.03
CA SER A 30 13.90 -18.36 -0.06
C SER A 30 13.91 -16.98 -0.69
N ALA A 31 14.31 -16.88 -1.96
CA ALA A 31 14.19 -15.62 -2.70
C ALA A 31 12.73 -15.16 -2.62
N GLY A 32 12.49 -14.00 -1.98
CA GLY A 32 11.15 -13.44 -1.85
C GLY A 32 10.59 -13.09 -3.23
N VAL A 33 9.29 -13.29 -3.44
CA VAL A 33 8.62 -12.90 -4.69
C VAL A 33 8.76 -11.39 -4.86
N SER A 34 9.30 -10.93 -5.98
CA SER A 34 9.38 -9.49 -6.26
C SER A 34 7.97 -8.94 -6.44
N VAL A 35 7.61 -7.92 -5.67
CA VAL A 35 6.28 -7.29 -5.69
C VAL A 35 6.40 -5.82 -6.03
N ASP A 36 5.59 -5.36 -6.99
CA ASP A 36 5.40 -3.93 -7.25
C ASP A 36 4.27 -3.39 -6.37
N TRP A 37 4.35 -2.11 -5.99
CA TRP A 37 3.32 -1.46 -5.18
C TRP A 37 1.92 -1.54 -5.79
N ALA A 38 1.80 -1.54 -7.12
CA ALA A 38 0.52 -1.65 -7.82
C ALA A 38 -0.17 -3.01 -7.64
N ASP A 39 0.56 -4.05 -7.21
CA ASP A 39 0.02 -5.39 -7.00
C ASP A 39 -0.56 -5.57 -5.59
N LEU A 40 -0.13 -4.75 -4.64
CA LEU A 40 -0.52 -4.85 -3.22
C LEU A 40 -2.01 -4.61 -2.95
N PRO A 41 -2.71 -3.65 -3.58
CA PRO A 41 -4.15 -3.48 -3.38
C PRO A 41 -4.94 -4.70 -3.86
N ASP A 42 -5.98 -5.11 -3.12
CA ASP A 42 -6.88 -6.18 -3.58
C ASP A 42 -7.59 -5.76 -4.88
N PRO A 43 -7.33 -6.44 -6.02
CA PRO A 43 -7.91 -6.07 -7.30
C PRO A 43 -9.43 -6.18 -7.31
N VAL A 44 -10.03 -7.08 -6.52
CA VAL A 44 -11.48 -7.21 -6.43
C VAL A 44 -12.08 -6.00 -5.72
N ALA A 45 -11.49 -5.58 -4.61
CA ALA A 45 -11.93 -4.39 -3.88
C ALA A 45 -11.67 -3.07 -4.62
N GLN A 46 -10.77 -3.06 -5.62
CA GLN A 46 -10.56 -1.87 -6.47
C GLN A 46 -11.66 -1.65 -7.51
N VAL A 47 -12.52 -2.64 -7.76
CA VAL A 47 -13.60 -2.54 -8.74
C VAL A 47 -14.90 -2.17 -8.02
N PHE A 48 -15.28 -0.90 -8.13
CA PHE A 48 -16.55 -0.39 -7.63
C PHE A 48 -17.00 0.81 -8.45
N GLU A 49 -18.30 1.06 -8.45
CA GLU A 49 -18.89 2.23 -9.10
C GLU A 49 -18.69 3.47 -8.22
N ASP A 50 -18.19 4.52 -8.86
CA ASP A 50 -17.90 5.82 -8.28
C ASP A 50 -18.34 6.91 -9.26
N PRO A 51 -19.60 7.37 -9.21
CA PRO A 51 -20.10 8.35 -10.17
C PRO A 51 -19.36 9.70 -10.13
N TYR A 52 -18.59 9.98 -9.06
CA TYR A 52 -17.76 11.18 -8.99
C TYR A 52 -16.47 11.06 -9.80
N SER A 53 -16.01 9.85 -10.14
CA SER A 53 -14.81 9.67 -10.97
C SER A 53 -15.05 9.94 -12.45
N ASP A 54 -16.33 9.98 -12.85
CA ASP A 54 -16.75 10.19 -14.24
C ASP A 54 -16.97 11.67 -14.56
N LEU A 55 -17.02 12.54 -13.54
CA LEU A 55 -17.15 13.98 -13.70
C LEU A 55 -15.88 14.58 -14.30
N SER A 56 -16.06 15.46 -15.28
CA SER A 56 -15.01 16.38 -15.69
C SER A 56 -14.70 17.39 -14.57
N PRO A 57 -13.53 18.06 -14.61
CA PRO A 57 -13.20 19.10 -13.64
C PRO A 57 -14.23 20.23 -13.56
N GLU A 58 -14.80 20.63 -14.71
CA GLU A 58 -15.82 21.68 -14.79
C GLU A 58 -17.15 21.23 -14.16
N GLU A 59 -17.62 20.02 -14.49
CA GLU A 59 -18.82 19.46 -13.86
C GLU A 59 -18.64 19.26 -12.35
N PHE A 60 -17.44 18.89 -11.90
CA PHE A 60 -17.15 18.78 -10.47
C PHE A 60 -17.22 20.15 -9.77
N ASP A 61 -16.68 21.20 -10.40
CA ASP A 61 -16.75 22.57 -9.88
C ASP A 61 -18.19 23.07 -9.83
N ASP A 62 -19.01 22.75 -10.84
CA ASP A 62 -20.44 23.07 -10.88
C ASP A 62 -21.22 22.36 -9.77
N VAL A 63 -20.95 21.07 -9.53
CA VAL A 63 -21.52 20.32 -8.40
C VAL A 63 -21.17 21.00 -7.06
N LEU A 64 -19.91 21.41 -6.88
CA LEU A 64 -19.50 22.14 -5.68
C LEU A 64 -20.19 23.51 -5.57
N PHE A 65 -20.40 24.18 -6.70
CA PHE A 65 -21.07 25.47 -6.75
C PHE A 65 -22.56 25.35 -6.35
N VAL A 66 -23.27 24.35 -6.88
CA VAL A 66 -24.64 24.01 -6.50
C VAL A 66 -24.74 23.74 -4.99
N VAL A 67 -23.87 22.88 -4.44
CA VAL A 67 -23.84 22.59 -3.00
C VAL A 67 -23.65 23.87 -2.17
N ARG A 68 -22.74 24.75 -2.59
CA ARG A 68 -22.48 26.03 -1.92
C ARG A 68 -23.69 26.97 -1.99
N LEU A 69 -24.33 27.10 -3.15
CA LEU A 69 -25.51 27.96 -3.34
C LEU A 69 -26.71 27.46 -2.55
N ARG A 70 -27.02 26.15 -2.61
CA ARG A 70 -28.06 25.52 -1.79
C ARG A 70 -27.83 25.77 -0.30
N GLY A 71 -26.59 25.55 0.18
CA GLY A 71 -26.23 25.81 1.58
C GLY A 71 -26.36 27.29 1.98
N ARG A 72 -26.04 28.22 1.08
CA ARG A 72 -26.21 29.67 1.32
C ARG A 72 -27.68 30.07 1.36
N LEU A 73 -28.51 29.57 0.44
CA LEU A 73 -29.93 29.88 0.37
C LEU A 73 -30.72 29.34 1.57
N GLN A 74 -30.24 28.27 2.22
CA GLN A 74 -30.78 27.77 3.48
C GLN A 74 -30.52 28.68 4.69
N GLN A 75 -29.50 29.55 4.62
CA GLN A 75 -29.21 30.50 5.69
C GLN A 75 -30.12 31.72 5.58
N ASP A 76 -30.46 32.32 6.71
CA ASP A 76 -31.13 33.63 6.76
C ASP A 76 -30.10 34.77 6.61
N SER A 77 -29.45 34.80 5.44
CA SER A 77 -28.47 35.82 5.08
C SER A 77 -28.73 36.38 3.68
N GLY A 78 -28.20 37.59 3.44
CA GLY A 78 -28.34 38.32 2.19
C GLY A 78 -29.61 39.17 2.09
N THR A 79 -29.53 40.21 1.28
CA THR A 79 -30.68 41.00 0.84
C THR A 79 -31.59 40.19 -0.09
N ARG A 80 -32.82 40.68 -0.31
CA ARG A 80 -33.75 40.04 -1.25
C ARG A 80 -33.16 39.90 -2.65
N GLU A 81 -32.46 40.93 -3.13
CA GLU A 81 -31.83 40.97 -4.45
C GLU A 81 -30.69 39.95 -4.55
N GLU A 82 -29.80 39.89 -3.55
CA GLU A 82 -28.72 38.89 -3.54
C GLU A 82 -29.25 37.46 -3.53
N ARG A 83 -30.29 37.19 -2.75
CA ARG A 83 -30.93 35.87 -2.70
C ARG A 83 -31.56 35.48 -4.03
N GLN A 84 -32.17 36.44 -4.73
CA GLN A 84 -32.69 36.20 -6.07
C GLN A 84 -31.56 35.85 -7.05
N ASN A 85 -30.46 36.62 -7.05
CA ASN A 85 -29.30 36.34 -7.90
C ASN A 85 -28.69 34.95 -7.60
N TRP A 86 -28.62 34.56 -6.32
CA TRP A 86 -28.15 33.22 -5.95
C TRP A 86 -29.08 32.11 -6.43
N GLN A 87 -30.40 32.34 -6.41
CA GLN A 87 -31.37 31.39 -6.93
C GLN A 87 -31.25 31.26 -8.45
N GLU A 88 -31.12 32.36 -9.17
CA GLU A 88 -30.95 32.34 -10.63
C GLU A 88 -29.68 31.57 -11.03
N MET A 89 -28.54 31.83 -10.37
CA MET A 89 -27.31 31.06 -10.61
C MET A 89 -27.45 29.57 -10.26
N LEU A 90 -28.21 29.25 -9.21
CA LEU A 90 -28.47 27.86 -8.82
C LEU A 90 -29.26 27.14 -9.92
N ASP A 91 -30.36 27.74 -10.37
CA ASP A 91 -31.24 27.17 -11.38
C ASP A 91 -30.49 26.98 -12.72
N GLU A 92 -29.67 27.96 -13.12
CA GLU A 92 -28.84 27.87 -14.32
C GLU A 92 -27.80 26.73 -14.23
N THR A 93 -27.12 26.60 -13.10
CA THR A 93 -26.09 25.57 -12.91
C THR A 93 -26.72 24.17 -12.84
N GLU A 94 -27.84 24.01 -12.14
CA GLU A 94 -28.57 22.73 -12.09
C GLU A 94 -29.10 22.33 -13.47
N ALA A 95 -29.58 23.29 -14.27
CA ALA A 95 -29.99 23.04 -15.64
C ALA A 95 -28.83 22.61 -16.55
N ALA A 96 -27.65 23.21 -16.38
CA ALA A 96 -26.45 22.83 -17.13
C ALA A 96 -26.00 21.39 -16.81
N LEU A 97 -25.92 21.05 -15.52
CA LEU A 97 -25.61 19.68 -15.06
C LEU A 97 -26.63 18.66 -15.60
N ALA A 98 -27.92 18.97 -15.53
CA ALA A 98 -28.97 18.10 -16.05
C ALA A 98 -28.87 17.92 -17.59
N ALA A 99 -28.52 18.97 -18.33
CA ALA A 99 -28.28 18.87 -19.77
C ALA A 99 -27.06 17.99 -20.11
N GLY A 100 -26.07 17.94 -19.22
CA GLY A 100 -24.95 16.99 -19.25
C GLY A 100 -25.30 15.56 -18.81
N GLY A 101 -26.54 15.31 -18.38
CA GLY A 101 -26.99 14.01 -17.89
C GLY A 101 -26.64 13.74 -16.42
N ILE A 102 -26.24 14.76 -15.67
CA ILE A 102 -25.91 14.64 -14.25
C ILE A 102 -27.16 14.94 -13.42
N ASP A 103 -27.69 13.90 -12.78
CA ASP A 103 -28.69 14.05 -11.71
C ASP A 103 -27.97 14.43 -10.42
N ILE A 104 -27.99 15.73 -10.09
CA ILE A 104 -27.30 16.26 -8.91
C ILE A 104 -27.85 15.67 -7.61
N ASP A 105 -29.15 15.49 -7.47
CA ASP A 105 -29.74 15.00 -6.22
C ASP A 105 -29.34 13.53 -6.00
N TRP A 106 -29.47 12.70 -7.04
CA TRP A 106 -29.00 11.32 -6.99
C TRP A 106 -27.50 11.24 -6.72
N LEU A 107 -26.68 12.05 -7.41
CA LEU A 107 -25.23 12.07 -7.23
C LEU A 107 -24.88 12.37 -5.77
N LEU A 108 -25.50 13.41 -5.19
CA LEU A 108 -25.30 13.81 -3.81
C LEU A 108 -25.74 12.74 -2.79
N ASP A 109 -26.76 11.94 -3.10
CA ASP A 109 -27.17 10.79 -2.29
C ASP A 109 -26.11 9.66 -2.30
N GLN A 110 -25.29 9.56 -3.36
CA GLN A 110 -24.21 8.57 -3.43
C GLN A 110 -23.00 8.88 -2.54
N ARG A 111 -22.89 10.07 -1.90
CA ARG A 111 -21.70 10.46 -1.13
C ARG A 111 -21.26 9.40 -0.13
N HIS A 112 -22.18 8.92 0.71
CA HIS A 112 -21.84 7.96 1.77
C HIS A 112 -21.48 6.59 1.20
N VAL A 113 -22.21 6.15 0.16
CA VAL A 113 -21.96 4.88 -0.52
C VAL A 113 -20.56 4.88 -1.17
N VAL A 114 -20.21 5.96 -1.86
CA VAL A 114 -18.90 6.12 -2.50
C VAL A 114 -17.80 6.24 -1.45
N MET A 115 -18.02 6.99 -0.37
CA MET A 115 -17.06 7.07 0.75
C MET A 115 -16.74 5.68 1.32
N GLU A 116 -17.76 4.87 1.61
CA GLU A 116 -17.58 3.51 2.13
C GLU A 116 -16.84 2.61 1.13
N ARG A 117 -17.21 2.67 -0.15
CA ARG A 117 -16.54 1.90 -1.22
C ARG A 117 -15.07 2.31 -1.37
N ARG A 118 -14.77 3.61 -1.39
CA ARG A 118 -13.39 4.14 -1.45
C ARG A 118 -12.59 3.74 -0.21
N GLU A 119 -13.19 3.81 0.97
CA GLU A 119 -12.53 3.38 2.20
C GLU A 119 -12.21 1.89 2.18
N LYS A 120 -13.17 1.05 1.79
CA LYS A 120 -12.93 -0.39 1.61
C LYS A 120 -11.80 -0.65 0.62
N ALA A 121 -11.83 -0.01 -0.54
CA ALA A 121 -10.80 -0.12 -1.57
C ALA A 121 -9.43 0.36 -1.10
N ALA A 122 -9.36 1.39 -0.25
CA ALA A 122 -8.11 1.93 0.30
C ALA A 122 -7.49 1.04 1.38
N ASN A 123 -8.29 0.23 2.08
CA ASN A 123 -7.83 -0.64 3.15
C ASN A 123 -7.58 -2.09 2.71
N ALA A 124 -8.18 -2.53 1.60
CA ALA A 124 -8.10 -3.92 1.16
C ALA A 124 -6.73 -4.25 0.54
N GLY A 125 -6.01 -5.19 1.18
CA GLY A 125 -4.76 -5.76 0.68
C GLY A 125 -5.00 -7.05 -0.11
N ASN A 126 -4.19 -7.29 -1.13
CA ASN A 126 -4.31 -8.42 -2.02
C ASN A 126 -3.97 -9.73 -1.29
N PRO A 127 -4.95 -10.64 -1.10
CA PRO A 127 -4.77 -11.83 -0.27
C PRO A 127 -3.75 -12.82 -0.83
N VAL A 128 -3.34 -12.69 -2.11
CA VAL A 128 -2.31 -13.57 -2.69
C VAL A 128 -0.93 -13.40 -2.04
N PHE A 129 -0.67 -12.23 -1.43
CA PHE A 129 0.58 -11.91 -0.75
C PHE A 129 0.55 -12.15 0.75
N ASP A 130 -0.61 -12.51 1.33
CA ASP A 130 -0.73 -12.78 2.75
C ASP A 130 0.09 -14.03 3.16
N GLY A 131 0.92 -13.88 4.19
CA GLY A 131 1.87 -14.88 4.67
C GLY A 131 3.04 -15.18 3.72
N LYS A 132 3.19 -14.47 2.59
CA LYS A 132 4.22 -14.76 1.59
C LYS A 132 5.54 -14.06 1.91
N ASN A 133 6.65 -14.71 1.57
CA ASN A 133 7.95 -14.06 1.53
C ASN A 133 8.03 -13.20 0.26
N ILE A 134 8.08 -11.88 0.41
CA ILE A 134 8.15 -10.92 -0.69
C ILE A 134 9.47 -10.16 -0.70
N THR A 135 9.79 -9.56 -1.84
CA THR A 135 10.82 -8.53 -1.97
C THR A 135 10.16 -7.27 -2.52
N VAL A 136 10.23 -6.17 -1.80
CA VAL A 136 9.61 -4.88 -2.18
C VAL A 136 10.60 -3.74 -1.99
N ALA A 137 10.69 -2.86 -2.99
CA ALA A 137 11.49 -1.64 -2.91
C ALA A 137 10.60 -0.46 -2.54
N GLY A 138 11.12 0.47 -1.73
CA GLY A 138 10.36 1.55 -1.13
C GLY A 138 11.26 2.60 -0.51
N PHE A 139 10.64 3.60 0.12
CA PHE A 139 11.33 4.59 0.95
C PHE A 139 10.98 4.34 2.42
N ALA A 140 11.98 4.04 3.24
CA ALA A 140 11.82 3.74 4.65
C ALA A 140 11.75 5.03 5.47
N ILE A 141 10.76 5.09 6.36
CA ILE A 141 10.55 6.16 7.33
C ILE A 141 10.81 5.57 8.72
N PRO A 142 11.80 6.07 9.48
CA PRO A 142 12.06 5.56 10.82
C PRO A 142 10.87 5.83 11.74
N ALA A 143 10.52 4.85 12.58
CA ALA A 143 9.44 4.96 13.55
C ALA A 143 9.95 4.59 14.96
N PRO A 144 9.24 5.01 16.02
CA PRO A 144 9.50 4.51 17.36
C PRO A 144 9.43 2.97 17.40
N PRO A 145 10.27 2.30 18.22
CA PRO A 145 10.19 0.86 18.40
C PRO A 145 8.79 0.42 18.87
N ASP A 146 8.44 -0.84 18.61
CA ASP A 146 7.19 -1.40 19.15
C ASP A 146 7.27 -1.64 20.67
N ALA A 147 6.17 -2.13 21.25
CA ALA A 147 6.07 -2.39 22.68
C ALA A 147 7.07 -3.43 23.19
N GLU A 148 7.57 -4.30 22.31
CA GLU A 148 8.60 -5.29 22.60
C GLU A 148 10.03 -4.76 22.37
N GLY A 149 10.16 -3.49 21.97
CA GLY A 149 11.43 -2.84 21.68
C GLY A 149 12.03 -3.20 20.32
N ARG A 150 11.27 -3.83 19.41
CA ARG A 150 11.76 -4.11 18.06
C ARG A 150 11.76 -2.85 17.22
N GLN A 151 12.79 -2.71 16.38
CA GLN A 151 12.92 -1.57 15.49
C GLN A 151 11.82 -1.57 14.44
N ILE A 152 11.13 -0.44 14.30
CA ILE A 152 10.03 -0.24 13.34
C ILE A 152 10.42 0.79 12.30
N ALA A 153 10.02 0.53 11.06
CA ALA A 153 9.96 1.53 10.01
C ALA A 153 8.61 1.47 9.30
N TYR A 154 8.26 2.51 8.56
CA TYR A 154 7.21 2.46 7.55
C TYR A 154 7.84 2.51 6.17
N LEU A 155 7.37 1.65 5.27
CA LEU A 155 7.76 1.68 3.87
C LEU A 155 6.64 2.33 3.05
N VAL A 156 7.00 3.30 2.21
CA VAL A 156 6.09 3.99 1.29
C VAL A 156 6.62 3.95 -0.14
N PRO A 157 5.74 4.05 -1.16
CA PRO A 157 6.17 3.93 -2.55
C PRO A 157 6.92 5.15 -3.10
N GLN A 158 6.74 6.34 -2.52
CA GLN A 158 7.32 7.58 -3.03
C GLN A 158 8.00 8.40 -1.93
N ARG A 159 9.16 8.97 -2.26
CA ARG A 159 9.95 9.79 -1.35
C ARG A 159 9.19 11.04 -0.99
N GLY A 160 9.04 11.31 0.30
CA GLY A 160 8.35 12.50 0.82
C GLY A 160 6.91 12.22 1.25
N MET A 161 6.33 11.06 0.93
CA MET A 161 5.01 10.66 1.45
C MET A 161 4.99 10.64 2.98
N CYS A 162 3.85 11.00 3.56
CA CYS A 162 3.65 11.21 5.00
C CYS A 162 4.37 12.42 5.60
N SER A 163 5.35 13.04 4.91
CA SER A 163 5.89 14.35 5.30
C SER A 163 5.41 15.39 4.28
N HIS A 164 6.23 15.67 3.26
CA HIS A 164 6.03 16.75 2.30
C HIS A 164 4.88 16.47 1.32
N MET A 165 4.49 15.21 1.20
CA MET A 165 3.35 14.75 0.41
C MET A 165 2.35 14.04 1.33
N PRO A 166 1.05 14.06 0.97
CA PRO A 166 0.03 13.34 1.73
C PRO A 166 0.38 11.86 1.95
N PRO A 167 -0.06 11.26 3.06
CA PRO A 167 0.05 9.81 3.26
C PRO A 167 -0.61 9.04 2.11
N PRO A 168 -0.04 7.90 1.68
CA PRO A 168 -0.70 7.02 0.74
C PRO A 168 -1.91 6.32 1.40
N PRO A 169 -2.79 5.68 0.61
CA PRO A 169 -3.79 4.75 1.15
C PRO A 169 -3.17 3.68 2.04
N PRO A 170 -3.91 3.12 3.03
CA PRO A 170 -3.36 2.10 3.92
C PRO A 170 -2.80 0.86 3.21
N ASN A 171 -3.44 0.41 2.12
CA ASN A 171 -2.93 -0.69 1.27
C ASN A 171 -1.76 -0.29 0.34
N GLN A 172 -1.19 0.88 0.57
CA GLN A 172 0.02 1.41 -0.06
C GLN A 172 1.04 1.86 1.01
N MET A 173 0.92 1.33 2.22
CA MET A 173 1.84 1.54 3.32
C MET A 173 2.10 0.21 4.02
N ILE A 174 3.38 -0.06 4.32
CA ILE A 174 3.80 -1.28 5.01
C ILE A 174 4.44 -0.86 6.32
N ARG A 175 3.95 -1.39 7.44
CA ARG A 175 4.64 -1.30 8.73
C ARG A 175 5.68 -2.43 8.79
N VAL A 176 6.94 -2.08 8.96
CA VAL A 176 8.06 -3.03 8.89
C VAL A 176 8.60 -3.28 10.29
N ARG A 177 8.66 -4.55 10.69
CA ARG A 177 9.47 -5.01 11.82
C ARG A 177 10.83 -5.45 11.30
N LEU A 178 11.88 -4.81 11.80
CA LEU A 178 13.25 -5.08 11.39
C LEU A 178 13.84 -6.16 12.31
N ASN A 179 14.25 -7.29 11.73
CA ASN A 179 14.89 -8.39 12.46
C ASN A 179 16.43 -8.29 12.48
N SER A 180 16.98 -7.16 12.03
CA SER A 180 18.41 -6.85 12.00
C SER A 180 18.70 -5.55 12.76
N ASP A 181 19.98 -5.29 13.03
CA ASP A 181 20.45 -4.03 13.62
C ASP A 181 20.37 -2.84 12.64
N TRP A 182 19.81 -3.04 11.44
CA TRP A 182 19.65 -1.99 10.46
C TRP A 182 18.55 -1.02 10.92
N THR A 183 18.82 0.27 10.78
CA THR A 183 17.83 1.33 10.92
C THR A 183 18.00 2.32 9.77
N PRO A 184 16.91 2.96 9.31
CA PRO A 184 17.04 4.04 8.33
C PRO A 184 17.91 5.16 8.93
N ALA A 185 18.97 5.54 8.22
CA ALA A 185 19.86 6.63 8.60
C ALA A 185 19.19 8.00 8.46
N TYR A 186 18.17 8.10 7.61
CA TYR A 186 17.39 9.31 7.39
C TYR A 186 15.95 8.97 6.95
N PHE A 187 15.07 9.98 7.02
CA PHE A 187 13.69 9.86 6.54
C PHE A 187 13.67 9.61 5.03
N HIS A 188 12.85 8.65 4.61
CA HIS A 188 12.69 8.23 3.21
C HIS A 188 13.98 7.69 2.59
N GLU A 189 14.76 6.92 3.35
CA GLU A 189 15.89 6.18 2.80
C GLU A 189 15.40 5.13 1.79
N PRO A 190 15.89 5.13 0.54
CA PRO A 190 15.49 4.15 -0.46
C PRO A 190 16.08 2.79 -0.13
N VAL A 191 15.21 1.79 -0.01
CA VAL A 191 15.60 0.44 0.40
C VAL A 191 14.85 -0.60 -0.41
N ARG A 192 15.43 -1.80 -0.47
CA ARG A 192 14.76 -3.03 -0.85
C ARG A 192 14.70 -3.94 0.37
N LEU A 193 13.49 -4.33 0.73
CA LEU A 193 13.22 -5.21 1.88
C LEU A 193 12.79 -6.58 1.36
N THR A 194 13.36 -7.64 1.93
CA THR A 194 12.84 -9.00 1.81
C THR A 194 12.27 -9.43 3.16
N GLY A 195 11.16 -10.17 3.16
CA GLY A 195 10.57 -10.69 4.38
C GLY A 195 9.16 -11.23 4.21
N GLN A 196 8.58 -11.74 5.30
CA GLN A 196 7.20 -12.24 5.29
C GLN A 196 6.21 -11.09 5.43
N LEU A 197 5.36 -10.91 4.42
CA LEU A 197 4.25 -9.96 4.45
C LEU A 197 3.01 -10.62 5.03
N ASN A 198 2.33 -9.94 5.94
CA ASN A 198 1.01 -10.31 6.43
C ASN A 198 0.04 -9.14 6.23
N ILE A 199 -1.23 -9.45 5.94
CA ILE A 199 -2.31 -8.47 6.02
C ILE A 199 -2.68 -8.35 7.49
N ASP A 200 -2.07 -7.38 8.16
CA ASP A 200 -2.25 -7.09 9.58
C ASP A 200 -2.39 -5.56 9.75
N PRO A 201 -3.63 -5.03 9.62
CA PRO A 201 -3.86 -3.60 9.62
C PRO A 201 -3.46 -2.94 10.94
N THR A 202 -2.76 -1.82 10.84
CA THR A 202 -2.31 -1.02 11.99
C THR A 202 -2.68 0.45 11.80
N ASP A 203 -2.90 1.13 12.92
CA ASP A 203 -3.14 2.57 12.98
C ASP A 203 -2.32 3.17 14.13
N HIS A 204 -1.33 3.98 13.77
CA HIS A 204 -0.46 4.65 14.72
C HIS A 204 -0.36 6.14 14.41
N GLN A 205 -0.11 6.92 15.45
CA GLN A 205 0.29 8.32 15.32
C GLN A 205 1.78 8.43 15.60
N MET A 206 2.52 9.12 14.73
CA MET A 206 3.93 9.43 15.01
C MET A 206 4.31 10.82 14.50
N VAL A 207 5.36 11.39 15.09
CA VAL A 207 5.92 12.65 14.61
C VAL A 207 6.89 12.33 13.47
N VAL A 208 6.63 12.90 12.31
CA VAL A 208 7.53 12.91 11.16
C VAL A 208 8.06 14.33 10.95
N VAL A 209 8.74 14.57 9.82
CA VAL A 209 9.37 15.87 9.52
C VAL A 209 8.39 17.05 9.65
N ASP A 210 7.17 16.90 9.14
CA ASP A 210 6.19 18.00 9.06
C ASP A 210 5.18 18.03 10.21
N GLY A 211 5.35 17.17 11.23
CA GLY A 211 4.53 17.14 12.43
C GLY A 211 3.90 15.79 12.73
N LEU A 212 2.80 15.82 13.48
CA LEU A 212 2.07 14.62 13.90
C LEU A 212 1.26 14.05 12.72
N MET A 213 1.46 12.77 12.41
CA MET A 213 0.84 12.13 11.25
C MET A 213 0.24 10.76 11.58
N PRO A 214 -0.96 10.46 11.03
CA PRO A 214 -1.52 9.11 11.02
C PRO A 214 -0.75 8.20 10.06
N MET A 215 -0.26 7.07 10.59
CA MET A 215 0.42 6.01 9.87
C MET A 215 -0.48 4.77 9.85
N ARG A 216 -1.46 4.79 8.95
CA ARG A 216 -2.38 3.67 8.73
C ARG A 216 -1.79 2.76 7.66
N ALA A 217 -1.51 1.51 8.02
CA ALA A 217 -0.91 0.53 7.12
C ALA A 217 -1.73 -0.75 7.12
N THR A 218 -2.08 -1.28 5.95
CA THR A 218 -2.77 -2.57 5.80
C THR A 218 -1.84 -3.76 6.05
N PHE A 219 -0.54 -3.57 5.81
CA PHE A 219 0.43 -4.66 5.83
C PHE A 219 1.44 -4.52 6.95
N MET A 220 1.83 -5.66 7.51
CA MET A 220 3.02 -5.81 8.34
C MET A 220 4.05 -6.67 7.60
N LEU A 221 5.30 -6.22 7.55
CA LEU A 221 6.42 -6.96 6.95
C LEU A 221 7.45 -7.30 8.04
N ASP A 222 7.67 -8.58 8.26
CA ASP A 222 8.79 -9.08 9.05
C ASP A 222 10.03 -9.19 8.17
N ALA A 223 10.83 -8.13 8.14
CA ALA A 223 11.99 -8.03 7.25
C ALA A 223 13.17 -8.83 7.80
N ASP A 224 13.66 -9.79 7.01
CA ASP A 224 14.86 -10.59 7.30
C ASP A 224 16.11 -10.06 6.59
N ARG A 225 15.92 -9.32 5.48
CA ARG A 225 16.99 -8.69 4.71
C ARG A 225 16.62 -7.28 4.28
N VAL A 226 17.57 -6.37 4.46
CA VAL A 226 17.47 -4.97 4.02
C VAL A 226 18.67 -4.64 3.14
N GLU A 227 18.40 -4.04 1.99
CA GLU A 227 19.39 -3.54 1.05
C GLU A 227 19.15 -2.04 0.83
N THR A 228 20.06 -1.18 1.28
CA THR A 228 20.01 0.27 0.98
C THR A 228 20.37 0.48 -0.49
N LEU A 229 19.56 1.29 -1.20
CA LEU A 229 19.78 1.59 -2.62
C LEU A 229 20.67 2.85 -2.74
N GLU A 230 21.97 2.65 -2.93
CA GLU A 230 22.98 3.72 -2.88
C GLU A 230 23.19 4.45 -4.23
N SER A 231 23.16 3.75 -5.36
CA SER A 231 23.50 4.37 -6.64
C SER A 231 22.38 5.26 -7.20
N ARG A 232 22.75 6.25 -8.03
CA ARG A 232 21.76 7.12 -8.69
C ARG A 232 20.92 6.33 -9.71
N GLU A 233 21.52 5.31 -10.34
CA GLU A 233 20.84 4.41 -11.29
C GLU A 233 19.82 3.52 -10.59
N ASP A 234 20.20 2.86 -9.49
CA ASP A 234 19.29 2.02 -8.69
C ASP A 234 18.08 2.82 -8.16
N ARG A 235 18.32 4.09 -7.79
CA ARG A 235 17.27 5.00 -7.31
C ARG A 235 16.36 5.50 -8.43
N LEU A 236 16.89 5.80 -9.61
CA LEU A 236 16.13 6.33 -10.74
C LEU A 236 15.30 5.25 -11.43
N GLU A 237 15.88 4.08 -11.70
CA GLU A 237 15.17 2.96 -12.35
C GLU A 237 13.93 2.53 -11.56
N TRP A 238 14.05 2.46 -10.23
CA TRP A 238 12.92 2.12 -9.38
C TRP A 238 11.94 3.29 -9.21
N SER A 239 12.42 4.51 -8.95
CA SER A 239 11.56 5.68 -8.71
C SER A 239 10.69 6.03 -9.92
N ASP A 240 11.26 6.00 -11.13
CA ASP A 240 10.53 6.33 -12.36
C ASP A 240 9.47 5.27 -12.67
N SER A 241 9.82 3.98 -12.52
CA SER A 241 8.90 2.85 -12.67
C SER A 241 7.74 2.89 -11.65
N ALA A 242 8.04 3.15 -10.38
CA ALA A 242 7.04 3.21 -9.32
C ALA A 242 6.09 4.41 -9.47
N ALA A 243 6.65 5.60 -9.74
CA ALA A 243 5.85 6.81 -9.91
C ALA A 243 4.97 6.74 -11.17
N ASP A 244 5.48 6.22 -12.28
CA ASP A 244 4.70 6.10 -13.51
C ASP A 244 3.62 5.03 -13.42
N LYS A 245 3.90 3.89 -12.77
CA LYS A 245 2.88 2.86 -12.54
C LYS A 245 1.80 3.31 -11.54
N LEU A 246 2.17 4.08 -10.51
CA LEU A 246 1.19 4.67 -9.59
C LEU A 246 0.38 5.78 -10.24
N ARG A 247 1.00 6.65 -11.05
CA ARG A 247 0.27 7.62 -11.88
C ARG A 247 -0.66 6.92 -12.86
N ALA A 248 -0.24 5.82 -13.49
CA ALA A 248 -1.08 5.02 -14.38
C ALA A 248 -2.21 4.30 -13.65
N ALA A 249 -1.98 3.81 -12.42
CA ALA A 249 -3.03 3.26 -11.57
C ALA A 249 -4.01 4.35 -11.09
N GLY A 250 -3.52 5.55 -10.78
CA GLY A 250 -4.33 6.73 -10.47
C GLY A 250 -5.17 7.19 -11.66
N ARG A 251 -4.58 7.24 -12.86
CA ARG A 251 -5.29 7.55 -14.12
C ARG A 251 -6.31 6.51 -14.54
N ARG A 252 -6.18 5.25 -14.10
CA ARG A 252 -7.23 4.23 -14.29
C ARG A 252 -8.40 4.39 -13.32
N LYS A 253 -8.17 5.01 -12.16
CA LYS A 253 -9.23 5.37 -11.19
C LYS A 253 -9.92 6.70 -11.51
N THR A 254 -9.30 7.57 -12.31
CA THR A 254 -9.89 8.82 -12.82
C THR A 254 -10.15 8.64 -14.31
N GLY A 255 -11.33 8.17 -14.71
CA GLY A 255 -11.67 7.70 -16.06
C GLY A 255 -10.95 8.44 -17.21
N GLY A 256 -9.84 7.89 -17.68
CA GLY A 256 -9.12 8.42 -18.83
C GLY A 256 -9.77 7.93 -20.11
N GLN A 257 -10.55 8.79 -20.77
CA GLN A 257 -11.07 8.56 -22.11
C GLN A 257 -9.92 8.23 -23.08
N THR A 258 -9.97 7.05 -23.70
CA THR A 258 -9.21 6.79 -24.92
C THR A 258 -9.97 7.41 -26.09
N THR A 259 -9.44 8.51 -26.63
CA THR A 259 -9.87 9.06 -27.92
C THR A 259 -9.59 8.01 -29.01
N PRO A 260 -10.58 7.61 -29.84
CA PRO A 260 -10.30 6.87 -31.06
C PRO A 260 -9.94 7.86 -32.18
N ASP A 261 -8.83 7.58 -32.86
CA ASP A 261 -8.50 8.12 -34.20
C ASP A 261 -9.52 7.63 -35.25
#